data_AF-A0A914R3E1-F1
#
_entry.id   AF-A0A914R3E1-F1
#
_cell.length_a   1.000
_cell.length_b   1.000
_cell.length_c   1.000
_cell.angle_alpha   90.00
_cell.angle_beta   90.00
_cell.angle_gamma   90.00
#
_symmetry.space_group_name_H-M   'P 1'
#
loop_
_entity.id
_entity.type
_entity.pdbx_description
1 polymer ?
#
loop_
_entity_poly.entity_id
_entity_poly.type
_entity_poly.pdbx_seq_one_letter_code
_entity_poly.pdbx_strand_id
1 'polypeptide(L)'
;WVRYEAVGALIPNTRFVVFKTPLGGALAKKIPKEKRFDVSHLLRTMAERGLRLGLVIDLTDTDRYYDHGDIEGMCIEYEKVNCPGRGFVDRDDLVK
;
A
#
# COMPACT_ATOMS: atom_id res chain seq x y z
N TRP A 1 -0.58 12.00 6.03
CA TRP A 1 -1.38 10.77 6.07
C TRP A 1 -2.89 11.03 6.27
N VAL A 2 -3.32 11.70 7.35
CA VAL A 2 -4.76 11.93 7.65
C VAL A 2 -5.48 12.85 6.66
N ARG A 3 -4.74 13.70 5.94
CA ARG A 3 -5.27 14.66 4.95
C ARG A 3 -5.49 14.06 3.56
N TYR A 4 -5.08 12.81 3.33
CA TYR A 4 -5.15 12.16 2.02
C TYR A 4 -6.22 11.08 2.00
N GLU A 5 -6.89 10.96 0.86
CA GLU A 5 -7.76 9.84 0.56
C GLU A 5 -6.99 8.52 0.62
N ALA A 6 -7.67 7.47 1.08
CA ALA A 6 -7.02 6.20 1.34
C ALA A 6 -6.67 5.45 0.05
N VAL A 7 -7.62 5.43 -0.90
CA VAL A 7 -7.55 4.64 -2.13
C VAL A 7 -8.03 5.50 -3.31
N GLY A 8 -7.17 5.71 -4.29
CA GLY A 8 -7.48 6.39 -5.54
C GLY A 8 -8.37 5.56 -6.48
N ALA A 9 -8.75 6.14 -7.62
CA ALA A 9 -9.44 5.40 -8.67
C ALA A 9 -8.47 4.46 -9.41
N LEU A 10 -9.02 3.50 -10.17
CA LEU A 10 -8.25 2.75 -11.15
C LEU A 10 -7.66 3.76 -12.15
N ILE A 11 -6.34 3.68 -12.38
CA ILE A 11 -5.68 4.56 -13.35
C ILE A 11 -6.17 4.17 -14.75
N PRO A 12 -6.73 5.11 -15.54
CA PRO A 12 -7.26 4.82 -16.88
C PRO A 12 -6.24 4.09 -17.76
N ASN A 13 -6.72 3.09 -18.51
CA ASN A 13 -5.90 2.26 -19.40
C ASN A 13 -4.80 1.43 -18.69
N THR A 14 -4.93 1.19 -17.39
CA THR A 14 -4.01 0.32 -16.64
C THR A 14 -4.77 -0.61 -15.69
N ARG A 15 -4.04 -1.47 -14.99
CA ARG A 15 -4.55 -2.30 -13.90
C ARG A 15 -4.15 -1.77 -12.51
N PHE A 16 -3.61 -0.56 -12.44
CA PHE A 16 -3.06 0.00 -11.21
C PHE A 16 -4.12 0.75 -10.40
N VAL A 17 -4.16 0.44 -9.11
CA VAL A 17 -4.86 1.23 -8.10
C VAL A 17 -3.82 1.76 -7.13
N VAL A 18 -3.85 3.07 -6.91
CA VAL A 18 -2.96 3.73 -5.95
C VAL A 18 -3.65 3.86 -4.60
N PHE A 19 -2.92 3.63 -3.52
CA PHE A 19 -3.41 3.82 -2.17
C PHE A 19 -2.28 4.32 -1.27
N LYS A 20 -2.63 5.05 -0.21
CA LYS A 20 -1.66 5.45 0.81
C LYS A 20 -1.29 4.24 1.66
N THR A 21 -0.11 4.23 2.28
CA THR A 21 0.30 3.12 3.16
C THR A 21 -0.75 2.81 4.24
N PRO A 22 -1.22 1.56 4.37
CA PRO A 22 -1.98 1.12 5.53
C PRO A 22 -1.18 1.29 6.82
N LEU A 23 -1.85 1.39 7.96
CA LEU A 23 -1.23 1.47 9.28
C LEU A 23 -1.74 0.34 10.18
N GLY A 24 -0.80 -0.43 10.73
CA GLY A 24 -1.03 -1.48 11.73
C GLY A 24 -1.28 -0.91 13.14
N GLY A 25 -1.71 -1.80 14.05
CA GLY A 25 -2.38 -1.46 15.31
C GLY A 25 -1.75 -0.34 16.15
N ALA A 26 -0.43 -0.36 16.38
CA ALA A 26 0.23 0.66 17.20
C ALA A 26 0.19 2.07 16.58
N LEU A 27 0.35 2.16 15.26
CA LEU A 27 0.29 3.43 14.52
C LEU A 27 -1.16 3.88 14.30
N ALA A 28 -2.05 2.96 13.98
CA ALA A 28 -3.48 3.25 13.80
C ALA A 28 -4.13 3.82 15.06
N LYS A 29 -3.68 3.42 16.27
CA LYS A 29 -4.14 4.00 17.56
C LYS A 29 -3.91 5.51 17.66
N LYS A 30 -2.92 6.06 16.96
CA LYS A 30 -2.62 7.51 16.92
C LYS A 30 -3.52 8.28 15.95
N ILE A 31 -4.36 7.59 15.19
CA ILE A 31 -5.24 8.14 14.16
C ILE A 31 -6.70 8.11 14.64
N PRO A 32 -7.48 9.19 14.39
CA PRO A 32 -8.93 9.20 14.63
C PRO A 32 -9.62 8.02 13.93
N LYS A 33 -10.59 7.39 14.60
CA LYS A 33 -11.17 6.11 14.17
C LYS A 33 -11.72 6.16 12.74
N GLU A 34 -12.40 7.25 12.42
CA GLU A 34 -13.01 7.57 11.12
C GLU A 34 -11.99 7.85 10.00
N LYS A 35 -10.71 8.05 10.34
CA LYS A 35 -9.62 8.21 9.37
C LYS A 35 -8.69 7.00 9.29
N ARG A 36 -8.89 5.97 10.13
CA ARG A 36 -8.04 4.76 10.12
C ARG A 36 -8.17 4.02 8.79
N PHE A 37 -7.05 3.44 8.39
CA PHE A 37 -6.92 2.68 7.17
C PHE A 37 -5.82 1.63 7.39
N ASP A 38 -6.25 0.39 7.54
CA ASP A 38 -5.41 -0.80 7.68
C ASP A 38 -5.58 -1.71 6.44
N VAL A 39 -4.89 -2.85 6.42
CA VAL A 39 -4.95 -3.82 5.32
C VAL A 39 -6.38 -4.32 5.10
N SER A 40 -7.14 -4.60 6.16
CA SER A 40 -8.52 -5.05 6.04
C SER A 40 -9.43 -3.99 5.41
N HIS A 41 -9.20 -2.70 5.68
CA HIS A 41 -9.90 -1.61 5.00
C HIS A 41 -9.56 -1.58 3.50
N LEU A 42 -8.28 -1.72 3.13
CA LEU A 42 -7.86 -1.78 1.73
C LEU A 42 -8.59 -2.91 0.97
N LEU A 43 -8.53 -4.13 1.50
CA LEU A 43 -9.12 -5.31 0.84
C LEU A 43 -10.64 -5.19 0.72
N ARG A 44 -11.31 -4.71 1.76
CA ARG A 44 -12.76 -4.45 1.71
C ARG A 44 -13.11 -3.42 0.64
N THR A 45 -12.38 -2.30 0.59
CA THR A 45 -12.61 -1.27 -0.44
C THR A 45 -12.37 -1.79 -1.85
N MET A 46 -11.43 -2.71 -2.06
CA MET A 46 -11.24 -3.36 -3.37
C MET A 46 -12.41 -4.26 -3.72
N ALA A 47 -12.84 -5.12 -2.80
CA ALA A 47 -13.97 -6.02 -3.01
C ALA A 47 -15.28 -5.27 -3.28
N GLU A 48 -15.56 -4.19 -2.54
CA GLU A 48 -16.73 -3.32 -2.74
C GLU A 48 -16.74 -2.67 -4.14
N ARG A 49 -15.55 -2.45 -4.74
CA ARG A 49 -15.40 -1.94 -6.10
C ARG A 49 -15.39 -3.03 -7.17
N GLY A 50 -15.61 -4.30 -6.79
CA GLY A 50 -15.52 -5.45 -7.70
C GLY A 50 -14.09 -5.74 -8.18
N LEU A 51 -13.08 -5.27 -7.46
CA LEU A 51 -11.66 -5.45 -7.78
C LEU A 51 -11.04 -6.51 -6.88
N ARG A 52 -10.15 -7.32 -7.47
CA ARG A 52 -9.30 -8.26 -6.74
C ARG A 52 -7.85 -7.83 -6.90
N LEU A 53 -7.16 -7.61 -5.79
CA LEU A 53 -5.71 -7.41 -5.80
C LEU A 53 -5.00 -8.74 -6.07
N GLY A 54 -4.03 -8.71 -6.97
CA GLY A 54 -3.13 -9.83 -7.24
C GLY A 54 -1.72 -9.59 -6.69
N LEU A 55 -1.28 -8.34 -6.67
CA LEU A 55 0.05 -7.91 -6.23
C LEU A 55 -0.05 -6.56 -5.53
N VAL A 56 0.68 -6.40 -4.43
CA VAL A 56 0.96 -5.12 -3.78
C VAL A 56 2.44 -4.79 -3.98
N ILE A 57 2.71 -3.63 -4.56
CA ILE A 57 4.06 -3.06 -4.66
C ILE A 57 4.20 -1.99 -3.58
N ASP A 58 4.99 -2.24 -2.55
CA ASP A 58 5.28 -1.30 -1.47
C ASP A 58 6.54 -0.50 -1.79
N LEU A 59 6.36 0.81 -1.97
CA LEU A 59 7.42 1.76 -2.30
C LEU A 59 7.97 2.51 -1.07
N THR A 60 7.54 2.13 0.14
CA THR A 60 8.03 2.75 1.37
C THR A 60 9.40 2.18 1.73
N ASP A 61 10.29 3.06 2.21
CA ASP A 61 11.63 2.69 2.69
C ASP A 61 11.60 2.25 4.16
N THR A 62 10.59 1.46 4.56
CA THR A 62 10.45 0.96 5.94
C THR A 62 9.41 -0.17 6.03
N ASP A 63 9.60 -1.10 6.96
CA ASP A 63 8.61 -2.17 7.29
C ASP A 63 7.75 -1.84 8.51
N ARG A 64 7.82 -0.61 9.02
CA ARG A 64 7.20 -0.23 10.31
C ARG A 64 5.71 0.09 10.21
N TYR A 65 5.13 0.18 9.01
CA TYR A 65 3.78 0.68 8.83
C TYR A 65 2.71 -0.38 9.05
N TYR A 66 2.88 -1.57 8.48
CA TYR A 66 1.96 -2.69 8.61
C TYR A 66 2.73 -4.00 8.39
N ASP A 67 2.13 -5.12 8.78
CA ASP A 67 2.71 -6.45 8.53
C ASP A 67 2.38 -6.88 7.10
N HIS A 68 3.40 -7.15 6.27
CA HIS A 68 3.16 -7.64 4.90
C HIS A 68 2.53 -9.03 4.89
N GLY A 69 2.67 -9.81 5.98
CA GLY A 69 1.98 -11.08 6.16
C GLY A 69 0.45 -10.96 6.14
N ASP A 70 -0.10 -9.79 6.48
CA ASP A 70 -1.55 -9.52 6.35
C ASP A 70 -2.02 -9.49 4.88
N ILE A 71 -1.11 -9.18 3.95
CA ILE A 71 -1.36 -9.20 2.50
C ILE A 71 -1.15 -10.61 1.96
N GLU A 72 0.00 -11.22 2.24
CA GLU A 72 0.36 -12.55 1.73
C GLU A 72 -0.59 -13.64 2.24
N GLY A 73 -1.05 -13.53 3.49
CA GLY A 73 -2.05 -14.44 4.08
C GLY A 73 -3.40 -14.44 3.35
N MET A 74 -3.65 -13.45 2.48
CA MET A 74 -4.83 -13.36 1.61
C MET A 74 -4.57 -13.87 0.18
N CYS A 75 -3.45 -14.57 -0.03
CA CYS A 75 -2.99 -15.04 -1.34
C CYS A 75 -2.79 -13.90 -2.35
N ILE A 76 -2.27 -12.76 -1.88
CA ILE A 76 -1.90 -11.60 -2.68
C ILE A 76 -0.38 -11.52 -2.65
N GLU A 77 0.26 -11.42 -3.81
CA GLU A 77 1.72 -11.25 -3.89
C GLU A 77 2.13 -9.90 -3.29
N TYR A 78 3.30 -9.85 -2.67
CA TYR A 78 3.83 -8.64 -2.07
C TYR A 78 5.27 -8.43 -2.52
N GLU A 79 5.56 -7.26 -3.08
CA GLU A 79 6.89 -6.88 -3.52
C GLU A 79 7.27 -5.54 -2.90
N LYS A 80 8.43 -5.49 -2.24
CA LYS A 80 8.96 -4.25 -1.67
C LYS A 80 10.04 -3.71 -2.57
N VAL A 81 9.79 -2.53 -3.13
CA VAL A 81 10.80 -1.77 -3.87
C VAL A 81 11.25 -0.64 -2.98
N ASN A 82 12.36 -0.84 -2.28
CA ASN A 82 12.91 0.18 -1.40
C ASN A 82 13.31 1.40 -2.25
N CYS A 83 12.54 2.48 -2.13
CA CYS A 83 12.83 3.77 -2.73
C CYS A 83 13.46 4.67 -1.66
N PRO A 84 14.79 4.60 -1.45
CA PRO A 84 15.46 5.39 -0.43
C PRO A 84 15.24 6.88 -0.65
N GLY A 85 14.90 7.59 0.42
CA GLY A 85 14.82 9.04 0.40
C GLY A 85 16.21 9.68 0.34
N ARG A 86 16.28 10.93 -0.17
CA ARG A 86 17.51 11.73 -0.31
C ARG A 86 18.57 11.08 -1.19
N GLY A 87 18.40 11.24 -2.49
CA GLY A 87 19.38 10.88 -3.51
C GLY A 87 18.66 10.27 -4.70
N PHE A 88 18.69 10.95 -5.84
CA PHE A 88 18.60 10.24 -7.10
C PHE A 88 19.78 9.29 -7.12
N VAL A 89 19.54 8.00 -6.90
CA VAL A 89 20.54 6.97 -7.15
C VAL A 89 20.25 6.53 -8.58
N ASP A 90 21.19 6.74 -9.50
CA ASP A 90 21.16 6.09 -10.80
C ASP A 90 21.18 4.57 -10.54
N ARG A 91 19.98 3.96 -10.59
CA ARG A 91 19.77 2.53 -10.39
C ARG A 91 19.60 1.88 -11.76
N ASP A 92 20.71 1.79 -12.50
CA ASP A 92 20.78 1.07 -13.77
C ASP A 92 20.63 -0.46 -13.60
N ASP A 93 20.66 -0.96 -12.37
CA ASP A 93 20.51 -2.38 -12.03
C ASP A 93 19.07 -2.89 -12.06
N LEU A 94 18.07 -2.00 -12.11
CA LEU A 94 16.65 -2.34 -12.09
C LEU A 94 16.03 -2.47 -13.48
N VAL A 95 16.75 -2.05 -14.53
CA VAL A 95 16.35 -2.25 -15.94
C VAL A 95 17.36 -3.20 -16.57
N LYS A 96 16.95 -4.46 -16.76
CA LYS A 96 17.70 -5.40 -17.61
C LYS A 96 17.26 -5.31 -19.05
#